data_AF-A0A8H4PBA3-F1
#
_entry.id   AF-A0A8H4PBA3-F1
#
_cell.length_a   1.000
_cell.length_b   1.000
_cell.length_c   1.000
_cell.angle_alpha   90.00
_cell.angle_beta   90.00
_cell.angle_gamma   90.00
#
_symmetry.space_group_name_H-M   'P 1'
#
loop_
_entity.id
_entity.type
_entity.pdbx_description
1 polymer ?
#
loop_
_entity_poly.entity_id
_entity_poly.type
_entity_poly.pdbx_seq_one_letter_code
_entity_poly.pdbx_strand_id
1 'polypeptide(L)'
;MVQIARVNDAPSTSERQDMSDDDSERGRLLPGHEDGDGENHSDAERLENWHHEYRRRETRRWSYLVMVISSIALVTVLGFWVHNGTMPSGCEYDGSCNDISRLWGHYVSFFSVPSEIDSSTPDDCQVTFGLALSRHGARYPTDTKSEAYNATIARIQSSATKYGSEYQWLKDYTYVLGAEDLTEFGQQQMVDSGKAFYDRYIGLAENTEPFIRASGSDRVIMSSYNFTQGFYASRGESGNDYIQDVLVIPEAPGINNTMSHGSCASFEGERVPDDGDQEGKNAELVWGERFLPEIRDRLNENLPGVNLTMEETIFMMDLCPFNIVNTPDGSGDSKFCDLFTKEDWRSYDYYMTLSKYYKYGNGNPMGPTQGVGYVNELIARLTKKPVEDDTTTNSTLDSSPDTFPLDRALYADFSHDNTMVSIFSALGLYNSTGMLPKDHIVPAVRAHGYSSAWVVPFAARMYVEKLECGATKEEEGDEYVRVLVNDRVMPLETCGGDEYGRCRLEDFVESLSFARAGGHWDRCTV
;
A
#
# COMPACT_ATOMS: atom_id res chain seq x y z
N MET A 1 49.76 37.23 17.78
CA MET A 1 49.91 36.09 18.69
C MET A 1 49.52 34.86 17.86
N VAL A 2 50.48 34.10 17.29
CA VAL A 2 51.31 33.06 17.95
C VAL A 2 50.42 31.85 18.30
N GLN A 3 50.27 30.78 17.48
CA GLN A 3 51.21 29.75 16.92
C GLN A 3 51.49 28.59 17.91
N ILE A 4 51.52 27.29 17.55
CA ILE A 4 51.39 26.53 16.27
C ILE A 4 50.32 25.39 16.45
N ALA A 5 50.09 24.31 15.69
CA ALA A 5 50.67 23.55 14.54
C ALA A 5 49.50 22.92 13.71
N ARG A 6 49.57 22.34 12.48
CA ARG A 6 50.60 21.82 11.53
C ARG A 6 51.01 20.31 11.65
N VAL A 7 51.18 19.53 10.56
CA VAL A 7 50.71 19.65 9.14
C VAL A 7 50.91 18.32 8.35
N ASN A 8 49.89 17.92 7.57
CA ASN A 8 49.88 17.40 6.18
C ASN A 8 50.68 16.18 5.62
N ASP A 9 49.95 15.46 4.74
CA ASP A 9 50.24 14.96 3.38
C ASP A 9 51.22 13.80 3.07
N ALA A 10 50.86 13.07 2.00
CA ALA A 10 51.64 12.04 1.30
C ALA A 10 52.55 12.67 0.19
N PRO A 11 53.34 11.87 -0.56
CA PRO A 11 52.81 11.29 -1.80
C PRO A 11 53.36 9.87 -2.10
N SER A 12 53.60 9.54 -3.37
CA SER A 12 53.58 8.18 -3.93
C SER A 12 54.87 7.75 -4.68
N THR A 13 54.82 6.53 -5.25
CA THR A 13 55.60 5.97 -6.38
C THR A 13 57.04 5.47 -6.22
N SER A 14 57.21 4.18 -6.58
CA SER A 14 58.17 3.63 -7.57
C SER A 14 59.30 2.65 -7.14
N GLU A 15 59.51 1.67 -8.04
CA GLU A 15 60.71 0.86 -8.38
C GLU A 15 61.38 -0.16 -7.42
N ARG A 16 61.15 -1.45 -7.77
CA ARG A 16 62.15 -2.49 -8.20
C ARG A 16 62.99 -3.37 -7.23
N GLN A 17 63.25 -4.56 -7.79
CA GLN A 17 64.39 -5.51 -7.65
C GLN A 17 64.47 -6.53 -6.49
N ASP A 18 64.18 -7.78 -6.86
CA ASP A 18 65.07 -8.98 -6.90
C ASP A 18 65.97 -9.38 -5.71
N MET A 19 66.01 -10.71 -5.52
CA MET A 19 67.11 -11.54 -4.93
C MET A 19 67.49 -11.27 -3.45
N SER A 20 67.99 -12.21 -2.64
CA SER A 20 68.07 -13.69 -2.57
C SER A 20 68.79 -14.01 -1.23
N ASP A 21 69.41 -15.19 -1.06
CA ASP A 21 70.35 -15.57 0.03
C ASP A 21 69.66 -15.87 1.40
N ASP A 22 70.18 -16.68 2.34
CA ASP A 22 71.17 -17.79 2.41
C ASP A 22 71.00 -18.46 3.81
N ASP A 23 71.42 -19.67 4.17
CA ASP A 23 71.85 -20.92 3.49
C ASP A 23 71.84 -22.06 4.56
N SER A 24 72.17 -23.29 4.16
CA SER A 24 73.05 -24.24 4.86
C SER A 24 72.44 -25.50 5.50
N GLU A 25 72.71 -26.63 4.81
CA GLU A 25 73.43 -27.84 5.29
C GLU A 25 73.27 -28.31 6.77
N ARG A 26 73.15 -29.61 7.10
CA ARG A 26 73.71 -30.86 6.52
C ARG A 26 72.71 -32.02 6.78
N GLY A 27 72.68 -33.13 6.03
CA GLY A 27 73.79 -34.04 5.65
C GLY A 27 73.83 -35.24 6.62
N ARG A 28 74.15 -36.49 6.23
CA ARG A 28 74.77 -37.03 5.01
C ARG A 28 74.58 -38.58 4.97
N LEU A 29 74.82 -39.20 3.79
CA LEU A 29 75.14 -40.62 3.51
C LEU A 29 74.02 -41.56 2.98
N LEU A 30 74.35 -42.16 1.82
CA LEU A 30 73.82 -43.37 1.18
C LEU A 30 74.76 -44.56 1.55
N PRO A 31 74.62 -45.83 1.07
CA PRO A 31 73.64 -46.41 0.12
C PRO A 31 72.95 -47.70 0.65
N GLY A 32 72.23 -48.42 -0.22
CA GLY A 32 71.63 -49.74 0.07
C GLY A 32 72.42 -50.93 -0.47
N HIS A 33 71.98 -52.15 -0.12
CA HIS A 33 72.40 -53.44 -0.72
C HIS A 33 71.25 -54.47 -0.59
N GLU A 34 71.52 -55.77 -0.82
CA GLU A 34 70.55 -56.78 -1.26
C GLU A 34 70.04 -57.74 -0.15
N ASP A 35 69.00 -58.52 -0.52
CA ASP A 35 68.52 -59.80 0.02
C ASP A 35 67.94 -59.91 1.45
N GLY A 36 66.82 -60.66 1.57
CA GLY A 36 66.28 -61.11 2.87
C GLY A 36 64.78 -61.42 2.94
N ASP A 37 64.26 -62.38 2.16
CA ASP A 37 62.88 -62.86 2.35
C ASP A 37 62.70 -63.54 3.73
N GLY A 38 61.73 -63.06 4.53
CA GLY A 38 61.49 -63.61 5.88
C GLY A 38 60.18 -63.21 6.58
N GLU A 39 59.77 -61.93 6.55
CA GLU A 39 58.68 -61.42 7.40
C GLU A 39 57.40 -60.97 6.65
N ASN A 40 57.38 -61.09 5.31
CA ASN A 40 56.36 -60.49 4.44
C ASN A 40 54.90 -60.94 4.67
N HIS A 41 54.63 -62.08 5.32
CA HIS A 41 53.26 -62.60 5.43
C HIS A 41 52.48 -62.10 6.65
N SER A 42 53.14 -61.80 7.78
CA SER A 42 52.46 -61.31 8.99
C SER A 42 52.14 -59.82 8.92
N ASP A 43 53.05 -59.00 8.36
CA ASP A 43 52.80 -57.56 8.23
C ASP A 43 51.82 -57.22 7.10
N ALA A 44 51.68 -58.08 6.06
CA ALA A 44 50.64 -57.95 5.06
C ALA A 44 49.23 -58.07 5.68
N GLU A 45 48.95 -59.15 6.43
CA GLU A 45 47.66 -59.30 7.14
C GLU A 45 47.44 -58.18 8.15
N ARG A 46 48.50 -57.68 8.80
CA ARG A 46 48.40 -56.58 9.76
C ARG A 46 48.11 -55.24 9.10
N LEU A 47 48.65 -54.98 7.92
CA LEU A 47 48.34 -53.81 7.08
C LEU A 47 46.92 -53.89 6.51
N GLU A 48 46.46 -55.04 6.02
CA GLU A 48 45.09 -55.18 5.52
C GLU A 48 44.06 -55.00 6.64
N ASN A 49 44.27 -55.59 7.81
CA ASN A 49 43.42 -55.36 8.98
C ASN A 49 43.45 -53.90 9.44
N TRP A 50 44.63 -53.26 9.45
CA TRP A 50 44.74 -51.83 9.78
C TRP A 50 44.00 -50.95 8.76
N HIS A 51 44.11 -51.21 7.46
CA HIS A 51 43.37 -50.50 6.42
C HIS A 51 41.85 -50.75 6.52
N HIS A 52 41.41 -51.95 6.86
CA HIS A 52 39.99 -52.25 7.09
C HIS A 52 39.46 -51.52 8.33
N GLU A 53 40.19 -51.53 9.44
CA GLU A 53 39.82 -50.76 10.63
C GLU A 53 39.82 -49.24 10.37
N TYR A 54 40.85 -48.72 9.71
CA TYR A 54 40.97 -47.31 9.36
C TYR A 54 39.77 -46.87 8.51
N ARG A 55 39.48 -47.58 7.40
CA ARG A 55 38.33 -47.32 6.53
C ARG A 55 37.00 -47.43 7.27
N ARG A 56 36.87 -48.33 8.26
CA ARG A 56 35.68 -48.49 9.11
C ARG A 56 35.53 -47.40 10.19
N ARG A 57 36.63 -46.81 10.66
CA ARG A 57 36.65 -45.64 11.54
C ARG A 57 36.35 -44.35 10.77
N GLU A 58 36.88 -44.24 9.55
CA GLU A 58 36.70 -43.08 8.66
C GLU A 58 35.29 -43.00 8.08
N THR A 59 34.74 -44.12 7.58
CA THR A 59 33.31 -44.18 7.20
C THR A 59 32.39 -43.85 8.37
N ARG A 60 32.65 -44.37 9.58
CA ARG A 60 31.91 -43.97 10.80
C ARG A 60 32.01 -42.46 11.08
N ARG A 61 33.21 -41.86 10.97
CA ARG A 61 33.40 -40.41 11.12
C ARG A 61 32.56 -39.63 10.11
N TRP A 62 32.56 -40.03 8.84
CA TRP A 62 31.74 -39.41 7.80
C TRP A 62 30.24 -39.58 8.05
N SER A 63 29.78 -40.76 8.46
CA SER A 63 28.37 -40.97 8.84
C SER A 63 27.94 -40.08 10.02
N TYR A 64 28.79 -39.93 11.05
CA TYR A 64 28.53 -39.00 12.14
C TYR A 64 28.52 -37.54 11.67
N LEU A 65 29.45 -37.14 10.81
CA LEU A 65 29.51 -35.78 10.27
C LEU A 65 28.25 -35.44 9.47
N VAL A 66 27.81 -36.34 8.58
CA VAL A 66 26.57 -36.20 7.80
C VAL A 66 25.35 -36.16 8.71
N MET A 67 25.23 -37.05 9.70
CA MET A 67 24.11 -37.00 10.65
C MET A 67 24.06 -35.68 11.44
N VAL A 68 25.21 -35.13 11.84
CA VAL A 68 25.28 -33.82 12.52
C VAL A 68 24.86 -32.69 11.57
N ILE A 69 25.38 -32.66 10.34
CA ILE A 69 25.02 -31.64 9.35
C ILE A 69 23.53 -31.71 9.00
N SER A 70 22.97 -32.90 8.76
CA SER A 70 21.54 -33.07 8.50
C SER A 70 20.67 -32.71 9.71
N SER A 71 21.14 -32.97 10.95
CA SER A 71 20.43 -32.55 12.16
C SER A 71 20.44 -31.04 12.34
N ILE A 72 21.57 -30.37 12.07
CA ILE A 72 21.67 -28.91 12.09
C ILE A 72 20.75 -28.32 11.00
N ALA A 73 20.80 -28.83 9.77
CA ALA A 73 19.94 -28.38 8.68
C ALA A 73 18.45 -28.57 8.98
N LEU A 74 18.06 -29.69 9.61
CA LEU A 74 16.68 -29.91 10.03
C LEU A 74 16.27 -28.93 11.14
N VAL A 75 17.15 -28.65 12.10
CA VAL A 75 16.90 -27.69 13.19
C VAL A 75 16.88 -26.24 12.69
N THR A 76 17.67 -25.86 11.68
CA THR A 76 17.59 -24.52 11.07
C THR A 76 16.35 -24.38 10.20
N VAL A 77 15.97 -25.40 9.43
CA VAL A 77 14.72 -25.38 8.65
C VAL A 77 13.50 -25.34 9.58
N LEU A 78 13.43 -26.18 10.61
CA LEU A 78 12.37 -26.13 11.61
C LEU A 78 12.39 -24.83 12.42
N GLY A 79 13.58 -24.30 12.74
CA GLY A 79 13.72 -23.01 13.41
C GLY A 79 13.21 -21.84 12.55
N PHE A 80 13.45 -21.87 11.24
CA PHE A 80 12.94 -20.90 10.28
C PHE A 80 11.43 -21.05 10.06
N TRP A 81 10.93 -22.28 9.98
CA TRP A 81 9.48 -22.57 9.89
C TRP A 81 8.72 -22.16 11.16
N VAL A 82 9.31 -22.37 12.34
CA VAL A 82 8.75 -21.87 13.61
C VAL A 82 8.86 -20.35 13.66
N HIS A 83 9.99 -19.75 13.28
CA HIS A 83 10.15 -18.28 13.32
C HIS A 83 9.14 -17.56 12.42
N ASN A 84 8.97 -18.02 11.17
CA ASN A 84 7.98 -17.47 10.25
C ASN A 84 6.54 -17.83 10.67
N GLY A 85 6.32 -19.04 11.19
CA GLY A 85 5.04 -19.48 11.77
C GLY A 85 4.70 -18.85 13.12
N THR A 86 5.63 -18.13 13.74
CA THR A 86 5.44 -17.32 14.95
C THR A 86 5.90 -15.88 14.73
N MET A 87 5.53 -15.29 13.59
CA MET A 87 5.24 -13.86 13.56
C MET A 87 4.28 -13.56 14.74
N PRO A 88 4.57 -12.57 15.61
CA PRO A 88 3.61 -12.19 16.64
C PRO A 88 2.32 -11.73 15.96
N SER A 89 1.17 -12.25 16.42
CA SER A 89 -0.16 -12.01 15.82
C SER A 89 -0.63 -10.54 15.84
N GLY A 90 0.21 -9.62 16.32
CA GLY A 90 0.01 -8.18 16.27
C GLY A 90 0.84 -7.42 15.23
N CYS A 91 1.68 -8.11 14.43
CA CYS A 91 2.53 -7.49 13.40
C CYS A 91 2.12 -7.83 11.95
N GLU A 92 1.21 -8.81 11.75
CA GLU A 92 0.66 -9.19 10.43
C GLU A 92 -0.21 -8.11 9.76
N TYR A 93 -0.55 -7.04 10.48
CA TYR A 93 -1.63 -6.12 10.10
C TYR A 93 -1.15 -4.95 9.24
N ASP A 94 0.08 -4.48 9.49
CA ASP A 94 0.54 -3.14 9.12
C ASP A 94 2.07 -3.01 9.02
N GLY A 95 2.81 -4.09 9.31
CA GLY A 95 4.27 -4.10 9.43
C GLY A 95 4.81 -3.41 10.69
N SER A 96 3.96 -2.99 11.64
CA SER A 96 4.36 -2.23 12.82
C SER A 96 3.66 -2.70 14.10
N CYS A 97 4.38 -3.50 14.88
CA CYS A 97 3.81 -4.16 16.05
C CYS A 97 3.16 -3.19 17.09
N ASN A 98 3.53 -1.90 17.13
CA ASN A 98 3.02 -0.91 18.11
C ASN A 98 2.29 0.31 17.53
N ASP A 99 2.35 0.59 16.23
CA ASP A 99 1.73 1.79 15.64
C ASP A 99 0.19 1.65 15.60
N ILE A 100 -0.54 2.73 15.91
CA ILE A 100 -2.01 2.81 15.79
C ILE A 100 -2.45 3.72 14.64
N SER A 101 -1.54 4.54 14.09
CA SER A 101 -1.85 5.46 12.97
C SER A 101 -2.14 4.74 11.65
N ARG A 102 -1.89 3.43 11.62
CA ARG A 102 -2.20 2.48 10.53
C ARG A 102 -3.52 1.72 10.73
N LEU A 103 -4.25 2.01 11.81
CA LEU A 103 -5.47 1.31 12.24
C LEU A 103 -6.69 2.24 12.31
N TRP A 104 -6.72 3.26 11.45
CA TRP A 104 -7.84 4.21 11.32
C TRP A 104 -8.62 4.04 10.00
N GLY A 105 -8.43 2.91 9.29
CA GLY A 105 -9.05 2.65 8.00
C GLY A 105 -8.80 3.77 6.99
N HIS A 106 -9.85 4.25 6.34
CA HIS A 106 -9.77 5.36 5.36
C HIS A 106 -9.50 6.76 5.98
N TYR A 107 -9.20 6.85 7.28
CA TYR A 107 -8.69 8.07 7.94
C TYR A 107 -7.19 8.00 8.30
N VAL A 108 -6.49 6.90 7.99
CA VAL A 108 -5.02 6.88 8.12
C VAL A 108 -4.39 7.84 7.09
N SER A 109 -3.27 8.44 7.45
CA SER A 109 -2.40 9.16 6.49
C SER A 109 -1.80 8.18 5.49
N PHE A 110 -1.48 8.63 4.26
CA PHE A 110 -0.75 7.81 3.30
C PHE A 110 0.53 7.20 3.92
N PHE A 111 0.73 5.91 3.70
CA PHE A 111 2.00 5.21 3.94
C PHE A 111 2.27 4.23 2.80
N SER A 112 3.56 3.95 2.56
CA SER A 112 4.00 2.96 1.57
C SER A 112 3.60 1.56 2.03
N VAL A 113 2.76 0.87 1.27
CA VAL A 113 2.14 -0.40 1.65
C VAL A 113 3.08 -1.58 1.35
N PRO A 114 3.20 -2.59 2.23
CA PRO A 114 4.07 -3.74 1.99
C PRO A 114 3.79 -4.46 0.65
N SER A 115 4.85 -4.67 -0.13
CA SER A 115 4.84 -5.39 -1.40
C SER A 115 5.74 -6.62 -1.32
N GLU A 116 5.32 -7.71 -1.96
CA GLU A 116 6.15 -8.91 -2.14
C GLU A 116 6.96 -8.86 -3.45
N ILE A 117 6.55 -7.99 -4.38
CA ILE A 117 7.18 -7.73 -5.68
C ILE A 117 7.83 -6.34 -5.63
N ASP A 118 9.03 -6.21 -6.20
CA ASP A 118 9.74 -4.92 -6.27
C ASP A 118 9.04 -3.92 -7.20
N SER A 119 8.95 -2.66 -6.74
CA SER A 119 8.32 -1.55 -7.46
C SER A 119 9.28 -0.80 -8.38
N SER A 120 10.56 -1.18 -8.44
CA SER A 120 11.52 -0.70 -9.43
C SER A 120 11.09 -1.01 -10.87
N THR A 121 11.64 -0.29 -11.86
CA THR A 121 11.48 -0.65 -13.28
C THR A 121 12.51 -1.73 -13.61
N PRO A 122 12.13 -2.87 -14.22
CA PRO A 122 13.09 -3.93 -14.57
C PRO A 122 14.17 -3.44 -15.54
N ASP A 123 15.39 -3.99 -15.42
CA ASP A 123 16.60 -3.56 -16.16
C ASP A 123 16.45 -3.59 -17.69
N ASP A 124 15.53 -4.40 -18.23
CA ASP A 124 15.25 -4.56 -19.66
C ASP A 124 14.08 -3.70 -20.17
N CYS A 125 13.54 -2.80 -19.33
CA CYS A 125 12.32 -2.04 -19.60
C CYS A 125 12.49 -0.52 -19.52
N GLN A 126 11.64 0.19 -20.26
CA GLN A 126 11.37 1.62 -20.09
C GLN A 126 9.88 1.87 -19.84
N VAL A 127 9.54 2.80 -18.96
CA VAL A 127 8.15 3.24 -18.77
C VAL A 127 7.79 4.22 -19.88
N THR A 128 6.76 3.90 -20.66
CA THR A 128 6.28 4.70 -21.80
C THR A 128 4.98 5.46 -21.50
N PHE A 129 4.33 5.14 -20.38
CA PHE A 129 3.11 5.78 -19.87
C PHE A 129 3.06 5.69 -18.35
N GLY A 130 2.68 6.78 -17.67
CA GLY A 130 2.39 6.80 -16.24
C GLY A 130 1.11 7.57 -15.93
N LEU A 131 0.14 6.91 -15.30
CA LEU A 131 -1.11 7.51 -14.83
C LEU A 131 -1.19 7.44 -13.31
N ALA A 132 -1.53 8.54 -12.66
CA ALA A 132 -1.94 8.58 -11.25
C ALA A 132 -3.47 8.69 -11.13
N LEU A 133 -4.07 7.88 -10.26
CA LEU A 133 -5.39 8.12 -9.69
C LEU A 133 -5.21 8.38 -8.20
N SER A 134 -5.52 9.60 -7.75
CA SER A 134 -5.23 10.06 -6.39
C SER A 134 -6.49 10.44 -5.63
N ARG A 135 -6.54 10.11 -4.33
CA ARG A 135 -7.51 10.70 -3.41
C ARG A 135 -7.07 12.12 -3.06
N HIS A 136 -8.01 12.92 -2.57
CA HIS A 136 -7.70 14.12 -1.79
C HIS A 136 -6.84 13.82 -0.54
N GLY A 137 -6.11 14.84 -0.07
CA GLY A 137 -5.30 14.78 1.15
C GLY A 137 -6.12 14.75 2.46
N ALA A 138 -5.43 14.76 3.60
CA ALA A 138 -6.07 14.75 4.91
C ALA A 138 -6.92 16.00 5.17
N ARG A 139 -8.16 15.80 5.64
CA ARG A 139 -9.16 16.86 5.78
C ARG A 139 -9.80 16.88 7.16
N TYR A 140 -10.50 17.97 7.45
CA TYR A 140 -11.46 18.03 8.54
C TYR A 140 -12.61 17.02 8.35
N PRO A 141 -13.42 16.75 9.40
CA PRO A 141 -14.69 16.01 9.25
C PRO A 141 -15.60 16.64 8.18
N THR A 142 -16.57 15.89 7.65
CA THR A 142 -17.62 16.52 6.82
C THR A 142 -18.50 17.43 7.69
N ASP A 143 -19.21 18.42 7.11
CA ASP A 143 -20.05 19.38 7.85
C ASP A 143 -20.92 18.68 8.91
N THR A 144 -21.75 17.73 8.45
CA THR A 144 -22.66 16.95 9.31
C THR A 144 -21.95 16.14 10.39
N LYS A 145 -20.72 15.66 10.12
CA LYS A 145 -19.92 14.96 11.14
C LYS A 145 -19.25 15.93 12.11
N SER A 146 -18.81 17.10 11.65
CA SER A 146 -18.22 18.12 12.52
C SER A 146 -19.25 18.67 13.50
N GLU A 147 -20.48 18.92 13.05
CA GLU A 147 -21.62 19.23 13.91
C GLU A 147 -21.91 18.12 14.93
N ALA A 148 -21.98 16.85 14.48
CA ALA A 148 -22.30 15.71 15.33
C ALA A 148 -21.21 15.42 16.40
N TYR A 149 -19.93 15.55 16.03
CA TYR A 149 -18.81 15.40 16.96
C TYR A 149 -18.83 16.53 18.01
N ASN A 150 -19.00 17.78 17.58
CA ASN A 150 -19.09 18.94 18.48
C ASN A 150 -20.29 18.82 19.44
N ALA A 151 -21.45 18.41 18.94
CA ALA A 151 -22.64 18.15 19.77
C ALA A 151 -22.41 17.01 20.79
N THR A 152 -21.65 15.99 20.43
CA THR A 152 -21.28 14.88 21.33
C THR A 152 -20.36 15.38 22.46
N ILE A 153 -19.33 16.16 22.13
CA ILE A 153 -18.44 16.82 23.09
C ILE A 153 -19.22 17.76 24.03
N ALA A 154 -20.11 18.59 23.49
CA ALA A 154 -20.95 19.48 24.27
C ALA A 154 -21.90 18.71 25.21
N ARG A 155 -22.42 17.54 24.80
CA ARG A 155 -23.22 16.68 25.69
C ARG A 155 -22.37 16.01 26.77
N ILE A 156 -21.16 15.55 26.45
CA ILE A 156 -20.20 15.05 27.45
C ILE A 156 -19.96 16.14 28.51
N GLN A 157 -19.64 17.36 28.08
CA GLN A 157 -19.30 18.48 28.97
C GLN A 157 -20.46 18.94 29.86
N SER A 158 -21.70 18.85 29.38
CA SER A 158 -22.89 19.24 30.14
C SER A 158 -23.52 18.13 30.98
N SER A 159 -23.25 16.85 30.67
CA SER A 159 -23.94 15.70 31.29
C SER A 159 -23.04 14.82 32.17
N ALA A 160 -21.72 14.89 32.03
CA ALA A 160 -20.79 14.12 32.85
C ALA A 160 -20.76 14.64 34.30
N THR A 161 -21.29 13.84 35.24
CA THR A 161 -21.29 14.17 36.68
C THR A 161 -19.91 14.02 37.33
N LYS A 162 -19.01 13.28 36.67
CA LYS A 162 -17.61 13.04 37.03
C LYS A 162 -16.84 12.71 35.75
N TYR A 163 -15.52 12.91 35.78
CA TYR A 163 -14.58 12.39 34.78
C TYR A 163 -13.65 11.36 35.44
N GLY A 164 -13.38 10.26 34.75
CA GLY A 164 -12.27 9.34 35.05
C GLY A 164 -10.91 10.06 35.01
N SER A 165 -9.87 9.48 35.61
CA SER A 165 -8.53 10.11 35.69
C SER A 165 -7.95 10.44 34.32
N GLU A 166 -8.10 9.54 33.35
CA GLU A 166 -7.62 9.69 31.97
C GLU A 166 -8.55 10.57 31.12
N TYR A 167 -9.74 10.89 31.63
CA TYR A 167 -10.81 11.61 30.92
C TYR A 167 -10.94 13.08 31.34
N GLN A 168 -10.20 13.52 32.38
CA GLN A 168 -10.36 14.86 32.97
C GLN A 168 -10.20 16.01 31.97
N TRP A 169 -9.39 15.82 30.93
CA TRP A 169 -9.14 16.82 29.89
C TRP A 169 -10.36 17.09 29.00
N LEU A 170 -11.30 16.15 28.86
CA LEU A 170 -12.53 16.34 28.08
C LEU A 170 -13.41 17.45 28.64
N LYS A 171 -13.33 17.72 29.95
CA LYS A 171 -14.06 18.80 30.62
C LYS A 171 -13.73 20.18 30.05
N ASP A 172 -12.46 20.39 29.70
CA ASP A 172 -11.90 21.67 29.28
C ASP A 172 -11.40 21.64 27.81
N TYR A 173 -11.71 20.56 27.07
CA TYR A 173 -11.41 20.40 25.64
C TYR A 173 -12.28 21.35 24.80
N THR A 174 -11.65 22.13 23.93
CA THR A 174 -12.36 22.96 22.95
C THR A 174 -12.39 22.23 21.62
N TYR A 175 -13.58 22.04 21.05
CA TYR A 175 -13.72 21.57 19.67
C TYR A 175 -13.24 22.68 18.71
N VAL A 176 -12.15 22.41 17.97
CA VAL A 176 -11.47 23.39 17.10
C VAL A 176 -11.28 22.91 15.66
N LEU A 177 -11.88 21.77 15.30
CA LEU A 177 -11.85 21.26 13.92
C LEU A 177 -12.79 22.10 13.04
N GLY A 178 -12.36 22.38 11.81
CA GLY A 178 -13.22 22.92 10.76
C GLY A 178 -14.16 21.85 10.17
N ALA A 179 -14.52 22.01 8.90
CA ALA A 179 -15.31 21.03 8.15
C ALA A 179 -14.95 21.05 6.66
N GLU A 180 -15.14 19.92 5.97
CA GLU A 180 -14.88 19.61 4.54
C GLU A 180 -13.45 19.81 4.02
N ASP A 181 -12.83 20.95 4.34
CA ASP A 181 -11.55 21.45 3.83
C ASP A 181 -10.34 20.55 4.16
N LEU A 182 -9.31 20.66 3.32
CA LEU A 182 -8.00 20.09 3.61
C LEU A 182 -7.35 20.78 4.82
N THR A 183 -6.69 19.97 5.64
CA THR A 183 -5.77 20.46 6.68
C THR A 183 -4.47 21.00 6.04
N GLU A 184 -3.66 21.76 6.79
CA GLU A 184 -2.33 22.20 6.30
C GLU A 184 -1.44 20.99 5.96
N PHE A 185 -1.42 19.99 6.84
CA PHE A 185 -0.76 18.70 6.61
C PHE A 185 -1.31 17.97 5.38
N GLY A 186 -2.64 17.95 5.19
CA GLY A 186 -3.26 17.32 4.02
C GLY A 186 -2.92 18.00 2.69
N GLN A 187 -2.70 19.32 2.68
CA GLN A 187 -2.16 20.02 1.51
C GLN A 187 -0.70 19.61 1.26
N GLN A 188 0.12 19.54 2.31
CA GLN A 188 1.51 19.10 2.23
C GLN A 188 1.64 17.65 1.71
N GLN A 189 0.78 16.72 2.14
CA GLN A 189 0.70 15.35 1.60
C GLN A 189 0.54 15.35 0.07
N MET A 190 -0.28 16.27 -0.48
CA MET A 190 -0.51 16.34 -1.91
C MET A 190 0.66 16.96 -2.66
N VAL A 191 1.32 17.98 -2.08
CA VAL A 191 2.61 18.50 -2.57
C VAL A 191 3.64 17.38 -2.66
N ASP A 192 3.78 16.55 -1.63
CA ASP A 192 4.77 15.46 -1.62
C ASP A 192 4.37 14.29 -2.54
N SER A 193 3.07 14.04 -2.74
CA SER A 193 2.56 13.12 -3.77
C SER A 193 2.92 13.59 -5.19
N GLY A 194 2.87 14.91 -5.45
CA GLY A 194 3.29 15.51 -6.72
C GLY A 194 4.79 15.33 -7.00
N LYS A 195 5.62 15.54 -5.98
CA LYS A 195 7.07 15.26 -6.06
C LYS A 195 7.34 13.78 -6.33
N ALA A 196 6.70 12.88 -5.58
CA ALA A 196 6.86 11.43 -5.75
C ALA A 196 6.47 10.94 -7.15
N PHE A 197 5.44 11.53 -7.77
CA PHE A 197 5.07 11.23 -9.16
C PHE A 197 6.11 11.76 -10.16
N TYR A 198 6.66 12.95 -9.95
CA TYR A 198 7.79 13.45 -10.75
C TYR A 198 9.01 12.53 -10.63
N ASP A 199 9.45 12.24 -9.41
CA ASP A 199 10.65 11.44 -9.14
C ASP A 199 10.54 10.02 -9.72
N ARG A 200 9.36 9.40 -9.62
CA ARG A 200 9.11 8.05 -10.17
C ARG A 200 9.13 8.02 -11.70
N TYR A 201 8.65 9.07 -12.36
CA TYR A 201 8.51 9.13 -13.82
C TYR A 201 9.42 10.17 -14.49
N ILE A 202 10.55 10.51 -13.86
CA ILE A 202 11.43 11.62 -14.27
C ILE A 202 11.83 11.58 -15.75
N GLY A 203 12.15 10.41 -16.30
CA GLY A 203 12.50 10.24 -17.72
C GLY A 203 11.38 10.60 -18.72
N LEU A 204 10.12 10.60 -18.28
CA LEU A 204 8.98 11.16 -19.02
C LEU A 204 8.72 12.63 -18.61
N ALA A 205 8.75 12.92 -17.31
CA ALA A 205 8.33 14.18 -16.71
C ALA A 205 9.24 15.39 -17.05
N GLU A 206 10.53 15.15 -17.33
CA GLU A 206 11.45 16.16 -17.88
C GLU A 206 11.00 16.70 -19.25
N ASN A 207 10.30 15.88 -20.05
CA ASN A 207 10.00 16.15 -21.45
C ASN A 207 8.50 16.12 -21.79
N THR A 208 7.62 15.92 -20.80
CA THR A 208 6.16 15.86 -20.98
C THR A 208 5.45 16.43 -19.76
N GLU A 209 4.40 17.21 -20.04
CA GLU A 209 3.48 17.75 -19.04
C GLU A 209 2.29 16.80 -18.84
N PRO A 210 1.92 16.45 -17.59
CA PRO A 210 0.79 15.58 -17.31
C PRO A 210 -0.52 16.26 -17.68
N PHE A 211 -1.46 15.50 -18.24
CA PHE A 211 -2.86 15.96 -18.33
C PHE A 211 -3.57 15.69 -17.00
N ILE A 212 -4.14 16.74 -16.40
CA ILE A 212 -4.68 16.69 -15.04
C ILE A 212 -6.19 16.91 -15.03
N ARG A 213 -6.94 16.02 -14.36
CA ARG A 213 -8.38 16.20 -14.08
C ARG A 213 -8.66 16.12 -12.59
N ALA A 214 -9.68 16.85 -12.13
CA ALA A 214 -10.17 16.76 -10.76
C ALA A 214 -11.69 16.63 -10.71
N SER A 215 -12.19 15.78 -9.81
CA SER A 215 -13.61 15.78 -9.47
C SER A 215 -13.99 17.09 -8.76
N GLY A 216 -15.20 17.58 -9.04
CA GLY A 216 -15.69 18.92 -8.69
C GLY A 216 -16.07 19.14 -7.23
N SER A 217 -15.14 18.85 -6.33
CA SER A 217 -15.24 19.09 -4.88
C SER A 217 -14.01 19.86 -4.42
N ASP A 218 -14.19 20.92 -3.62
CA ASP A 218 -13.11 21.88 -3.31
C ASP A 218 -11.86 21.24 -2.71
N ARG A 219 -12.02 20.23 -1.83
CA ARG A 219 -10.90 19.44 -1.29
C ARG A 219 -10.13 18.63 -2.35
N VAL A 220 -10.80 18.19 -3.41
CA VAL A 220 -10.21 17.40 -4.52
C VAL A 220 -9.50 18.35 -5.49
N ILE A 221 -10.14 19.48 -5.82
CA ILE A 221 -9.56 20.55 -6.63
C ILE A 221 -8.29 21.09 -5.94
N MET A 222 -8.37 21.44 -4.65
CA MET A 222 -7.20 21.89 -3.87
C MET A 222 -6.12 20.81 -3.75
N SER A 223 -6.49 19.53 -3.75
CA SER A 223 -5.52 18.43 -3.77
C SER A 223 -4.77 18.34 -5.11
N SER A 224 -5.47 18.49 -6.24
CA SER A 224 -4.82 18.56 -7.55
C SER A 224 -3.91 19.78 -7.66
N TYR A 225 -4.32 20.97 -7.18
CA TYR A 225 -3.48 22.17 -7.19
C TYR A 225 -2.21 22.03 -6.34
N ASN A 226 -2.28 21.35 -5.20
CA ASN A 226 -1.11 21.07 -4.38
C ASN A 226 -0.18 20.02 -5.03
N PHE A 227 -0.74 18.99 -5.66
CA PHE A 227 0.03 18.03 -6.45
C PHE A 227 0.75 18.69 -7.64
N THR A 228 0.05 19.55 -8.40
CA THR A 228 0.64 20.34 -9.50
C THR A 228 1.80 21.20 -8.99
N GLN A 229 1.64 21.90 -7.87
CA GLN A 229 2.73 22.64 -7.24
C GLN A 229 3.92 21.74 -6.88
N GLY A 230 3.69 20.56 -6.31
CA GLY A 230 4.74 19.59 -5.99
C GLY A 230 5.50 19.07 -7.21
N PHE A 231 4.79 18.66 -8.26
CA PHE A 231 5.35 18.13 -9.49
C PHE A 231 6.21 19.19 -10.23
N TYR A 232 5.66 20.38 -10.45
CA TYR A 232 6.38 21.45 -11.16
C TYR A 232 7.51 22.05 -10.31
N ALA A 233 7.40 22.10 -8.98
CA ALA A 233 8.53 22.48 -8.12
C ALA A 233 9.72 21.53 -8.26
N SER A 234 9.50 20.22 -8.47
CA SER A 234 10.58 19.26 -8.74
C SER A 234 11.24 19.46 -10.11
N ARG A 235 10.51 19.99 -11.11
CA ARG A 235 11.09 20.47 -12.38
C ARG A 235 11.87 21.79 -12.25
N GLY A 236 11.79 22.47 -11.09
CA GLY A 236 12.34 23.82 -10.90
C GLY A 236 11.44 24.93 -11.45
N GLU A 237 10.16 24.63 -11.69
CA GLU A 237 9.16 25.50 -12.29
C GLU A 237 8.11 25.98 -11.26
N SER A 238 7.29 26.95 -11.64
CA SER A 238 6.21 27.50 -10.81
C SER A 238 4.88 26.81 -11.15
N GLY A 239 4.40 25.93 -10.27
CA GLY A 239 3.12 25.25 -10.47
C GLY A 239 1.90 26.18 -10.57
N ASN A 240 2.00 27.45 -10.13
CA ASN A 240 0.94 28.45 -10.27
C ASN A 240 0.57 28.72 -11.74
N ASP A 241 1.52 28.53 -12.66
CA ASP A 241 1.31 28.76 -14.09
C ASP A 241 0.50 27.62 -14.73
N TYR A 242 0.38 26.47 -14.04
CA TYR A 242 -0.22 25.22 -14.53
C TYR A 242 -1.51 24.79 -13.79
N ILE A 243 -1.80 25.33 -12.60
CA ILE A 243 -3.05 24.98 -11.87
C ILE A 243 -4.33 25.39 -12.62
N GLN A 244 -4.25 26.29 -13.60
CA GLN A 244 -5.40 26.70 -14.41
C GLN A 244 -5.75 25.70 -15.52
N ASP A 245 -4.84 24.79 -15.87
CA ASP A 245 -5.04 23.77 -16.91
C ASP A 245 -5.70 22.47 -16.37
N VAL A 246 -6.01 22.43 -15.07
CA VAL A 246 -6.70 21.30 -14.43
C VAL A 246 -8.16 21.26 -14.88
N LEU A 247 -8.55 20.19 -15.57
CA LEU A 247 -9.95 19.98 -15.97
C LEU A 247 -10.80 19.53 -14.76
N VAL A 248 -11.63 20.44 -14.26
CA VAL A 248 -12.59 20.15 -13.19
C VAL A 248 -13.89 19.58 -13.78
N ILE A 249 -14.26 18.35 -13.39
CA ILE A 249 -15.54 17.71 -13.78
C ILE A 249 -16.54 17.83 -12.62
N PRO A 250 -17.66 18.56 -12.76
CA PRO A 250 -18.57 18.86 -11.65
C PRO A 250 -19.19 17.64 -10.97
N GLU A 251 -19.34 17.71 -9.64
CA GLU A 251 -20.15 16.79 -8.84
C GLU A 251 -21.59 17.35 -8.73
N ALA A 252 -22.36 17.20 -9.81
CA ALA A 252 -23.71 17.78 -9.90
C ALA A 252 -24.73 16.79 -10.52
N PRO A 253 -26.01 16.81 -10.11
CA PRO A 253 -27.04 15.92 -10.65
C PRO A 253 -27.17 16.04 -12.18
N GLY A 254 -27.06 14.91 -12.87
CA GLY A 254 -27.13 14.84 -14.33
C GLY A 254 -25.81 15.15 -15.06
N ILE A 255 -24.70 15.35 -14.33
CA ILE A 255 -23.35 15.35 -14.90
C ILE A 255 -22.74 13.96 -14.74
N ASN A 256 -22.36 13.35 -15.86
CA ASN A 256 -21.54 12.14 -15.85
C ASN A 256 -20.09 12.51 -15.49
N ASN A 257 -19.52 11.76 -14.55
CA ASN A 257 -18.19 11.97 -13.97
C ASN A 257 -17.62 10.60 -13.57
N THR A 258 -16.48 10.21 -14.12
CA THR A 258 -15.83 8.92 -13.80
C THR A 258 -15.06 8.93 -12.47
N MET A 259 -14.84 10.10 -11.88
CA MET A 259 -14.11 10.30 -10.63
C MET A 259 -15.04 10.45 -9.41
N SER A 260 -16.37 10.50 -9.59
CA SER A 260 -17.35 10.48 -8.49
C SER A 260 -18.59 9.66 -8.85
N HIS A 261 -19.05 8.80 -7.94
CA HIS A 261 -20.37 8.17 -8.05
C HIS A 261 -21.51 9.20 -7.86
N GLY A 262 -22.74 8.82 -8.20
CA GLY A 262 -23.93 9.69 -8.08
C GLY A 262 -25.04 9.48 -9.12
N SER A 263 -24.76 8.84 -10.25
CA SER A 263 -25.73 8.67 -11.37
C SER A 263 -26.46 7.31 -11.39
N CYS A 264 -25.98 6.31 -10.65
CA CYS A 264 -26.61 4.98 -10.58
C CYS A 264 -27.70 4.91 -9.50
N ALA A 265 -28.96 5.19 -9.86
CA ALA A 265 -30.03 5.40 -8.89
C ALA A 265 -30.36 4.20 -7.97
N SER A 266 -30.10 2.96 -8.42
CA SER A 266 -30.24 1.75 -7.58
C SER A 266 -29.06 1.49 -6.64
N PHE A 267 -27.92 2.17 -6.85
CA PHE A 267 -26.76 2.14 -5.98
C PHE A 267 -26.81 3.27 -4.93
N GLU A 268 -27.19 4.48 -5.35
CA GLU A 268 -27.36 5.63 -4.43
C GLU A 268 -28.62 5.50 -3.54
N GLY A 269 -29.59 4.69 -3.96
CA GLY A 269 -30.80 4.42 -3.17
C GLY A 269 -30.54 3.36 -2.10
N GLU A 270 -30.73 3.71 -0.81
CA GLU A 270 -30.66 2.80 0.34
C GLU A 270 -31.80 1.76 0.39
N ARG A 271 -31.98 0.99 -0.69
CA ARG A 271 -32.77 -0.23 -0.74
C ARG A 271 -31.87 -1.42 -1.01
N VAL A 272 -31.13 -1.81 0.02
CA VAL A 272 -31.02 -3.26 0.27
C VAL A 272 -32.47 -3.77 0.41
N PRO A 273 -32.88 -4.84 -0.28
CA PRO A 273 -34.18 -5.44 -0.04
C PRO A 273 -34.31 -5.82 1.44
N ASP A 274 -35.53 -5.75 1.97
CA ASP A 274 -35.85 -6.33 3.28
C ASP A 274 -36.36 -7.77 3.06
N ASP A 275 -35.46 -8.63 2.57
CA ASP A 275 -35.69 -10.07 2.41
C ASP A 275 -35.49 -10.87 3.72
N GLY A 276 -35.47 -10.17 4.86
CA GLY A 276 -35.71 -10.73 6.20
C GLY A 276 -34.52 -11.44 6.86
N ASP A 277 -33.48 -11.75 6.10
CA ASP A 277 -32.20 -12.25 6.62
C ASP A 277 -31.25 -11.11 7.03
N GLN A 278 -30.18 -11.44 7.79
CA GLN A 278 -29.21 -10.45 8.26
C GLN A 278 -28.34 -9.81 7.16
N GLU A 279 -28.58 -10.15 5.89
CA GLU A 279 -27.96 -9.51 4.73
C GLU A 279 -28.41 -8.05 4.56
N GLY A 280 -29.63 -7.70 5.01
CA GLY A 280 -30.15 -6.34 5.06
C GLY A 280 -29.37 -5.35 5.96
N LYS A 281 -28.45 -5.84 6.81
CA LYS A 281 -27.61 -4.97 7.66
C LYS A 281 -26.26 -4.63 7.00
N ASN A 282 -25.97 -3.32 6.95
CA ASN A 282 -24.63 -2.75 6.74
C ASN A 282 -23.58 -3.55 7.53
N ALA A 283 -22.58 -4.07 6.82
CA ALA A 283 -21.67 -5.08 7.36
C ALA A 283 -20.84 -4.59 8.56
N GLU A 284 -20.45 -3.32 8.53
CA GLU A 284 -19.75 -2.67 9.63
C GLU A 284 -20.63 -2.58 10.88
N LEU A 285 -21.95 -2.44 10.77
CA LEU A 285 -22.85 -2.41 11.93
C LEU A 285 -23.00 -3.79 12.58
N VAL A 286 -23.01 -4.87 11.78
CA VAL A 286 -23.01 -6.26 12.30
C VAL A 286 -21.73 -6.57 13.09
N TRP A 287 -20.60 -6.02 12.64
CA TRP A 287 -19.33 -6.09 13.37
C TRP A 287 -19.32 -5.15 14.59
N GLY A 288 -19.85 -3.92 14.45
CA GLY A 288 -19.98 -2.92 15.52
C GLY A 288 -20.82 -3.39 16.70
N GLU A 289 -21.88 -4.18 16.44
CA GLU A 289 -22.69 -4.85 17.47
C GLU A 289 -21.86 -5.79 18.39
N ARG A 290 -20.64 -6.17 17.99
CA ARG A 290 -19.74 -7.05 18.75
C ARG A 290 -18.72 -6.30 19.61
N PHE A 291 -18.00 -5.32 19.05
CA PHE A 291 -16.86 -4.68 19.74
C PHE A 291 -17.21 -3.35 20.42
N LEU A 292 -18.17 -2.59 19.91
CA LEU A 292 -18.58 -1.31 20.51
C LEU A 292 -19.23 -1.41 21.91
N PRO A 293 -19.94 -2.49 22.32
CA PRO A 293 -20.54 -2.54 23.66
C PRO A 293 -19.55 -2.32 24.80
N GLU A 294 -18.40 -3.03 24.78
CA GLU A 294 -17.42 -2.96 25.87
C GLU A 294 -16.71 -1.59 25.90
N ILE A 295 -16.43 -1.02 24.73
CA ILE A 295 -15.86 0.33 24.60
C ILE A 295 -16.85 1.38 25.14
N ARG A 296 -18.10 1.35 24.67
CA ARG A 296 -19.18 2.26 25.09
C ARG A 296 -19.36 2.23 26.61
N ASP A 297 -19.36 1.05 27.21
CA ASP A 297 -19.61 0.89 28.65
C ASP A 297 -18.40 1.36 29.47
N ARG A 298 -17.17 1.13 28.99
CA ARG A 298 -15.93 1.69 29.56
C ARG A 298 -15.89 3.22 29.50
N LEU A 299 -16.33 3.82 28.38
CA LEU A 299 -16.48 5.28 28.26
C LEU A 299 -17.52 5.82 29.25
N ASN A 300 -18.69 5.17 29.34
CA ASN A 300 -19.78 5.61 30.23
C ASN A 300 -19.48 5.42 31.73
N GLU A 301 -18.69 4.41 32.13
CA GLU A 301 -18.20 4.27 33.51
C GLU A 301 -17.29 5.45 33.91
N ASN A 302 -16.50 5.95 32.96
CA ASN A 302 -15.61 7.10 33.17
C ASN A 302 -16.29 8.47 32.96
N LEU A 303 -17.46 8.49 32.30
CA LEU A 303 -18.27 9.69 32.04
C LEU A 303 -19.73 9.51 32.56
N PRO A 304 -19.92 9.20 33.86
CA PRO A 304 -21.24 8.85 34.40
C PRO A 304 -22.24 10.00 34.25
N GLY A 305 -23.35 9.72 33.56
CA GLY A 305 -24.41 10.67 33.24
C GLY A 305 -24.53 11.03 31.76
N VAL A 306 -23.51 10.75 30.92
CA VAL A 306 -23.53 11.08 29.49
C VAL A 306 -24.37 10.12 28.65
N ASN A 307 -24.32 8.83 28.96
CA ASN A 307 -24.99 7.74 28.24
C ASN A 307 -24.73 7.79 26.72
N LEU A 308 -23.47 7.66 26.33
CA LEU A 308 -23.04 7.55 24.92
C LEU A 308 -23.68 6.34 24.23
N THR A 309 -24.07 6.53 22.98
CA THR A 309 -24.56 5.49 22.07
C THR A 309 -23.41 4.74 21.37
N MET A 310 -23.72 3.71 20.57
CA MET A 310 -22.71 3.03 19.73
C MET A 310 -22.13 3.96 18.66
N GLU A 311 -22.98 4.77 18.01
CA GLU A 311 -22.53 5.71 16.98
C GLU A 311 -21.61 6.78 17.58
N GLU A 312 -21.94 7.31 18.76
CA GLU A 312 -21.08 8.31 19.43
C GLU A 312 -19.82 7.68 20.03
N THR A 313 -19.81 6.37 20.25
CA THR A 313 -18.59 5.62 20.57
C THR A 313 -17.65 5.59 19.36
N ILE A 314 -18.18 5.39 18.14
CA ILE A 314 -17.43 5.59 16.88
C ILE A 314 -16.95 7.04 16.75
N PHE A 315 -17.79 8.06 17.04
CA PHE A 315 -17.37 9.47 16.95
C PHE A 315 -16.19 9.79 17.88
N MET A 316 -16.18 9.22 19.09
CA MET A 316 -15.05 9.37 20.02
C MET A 316 -13.78 8.70 19.50
N MET A 317 -13.89 7.65 18.66
CA MET A 317 -12.76 7.06 17.93
C MET A 317 -12.36 7.92 16.71
N ASP A 318 -13.31 8.41 15.90
CA ASP A 318 -13.05 9.29 14.76
C ASP A 318 -12.24 10.54 15.16
N LEU A 319 -12.46 11.06 16.37
CA LEU A 319 -11.73 12.21 16.91
C LEU A 319 -10.23 11.95 17.19
N CYS A 320 -9.76 10.69 17.20
CA CYS A 320 -8.34 10.37 17.24
C CYS A 320 -7.62 10.85 15.96
N PRO A 321 -7.86 10.27 14.76
CA PRO A 321 -7.22 10.72 13.52
C PRO A 321 -7.52 12.18 13.19
N PHE A 322 -8.76 12.66 13.35
CA PHE A 322 -9.11 14.03 12.97
C PHE A 322 -8.39 15.11 13.80
N ASN A 323 -8.06 14.87 15.08
CA ASN A 323 -7.23 15.81 15.84
C ASN A 323 -5.74 15.70 15.48
N ILE A 324 -5.25 14.54 15.02
CA ILE A 324 -3.84 14.34 14.62
C ILE A 324 -3.56 14.98 13.26
N VAL A 325 -4.39 14.77 12.24
CA VAL A 325 -4.19 15.41 10.93
C VAL A 325 -4.42 16.92 10.93
N ASN A 326 -5.03 17.46 11.99
CA ASN A 326 -5.15 18.90 12.25
C ASN A 326 -3.87 19.53 12.84
N THR A 327 -2.81 18.75 13.07
CA THR A 327 -1.48 19.30 13.40
C THR A 327 -0.70 19.62 12.11
N PRO A 328 0.24 20.58 12.11
CA PRO A 328 0.96 20.98 10.90
C PRO A 328 1.81 19.87 10.24
N ASP A 329 2.24 18.87 11.01
CA ASP A 329 3.04 17.73 10.54
C ASP A 329 2.26 16.40 10.55
N GLY A 330 0.97 16.43 10.87
CA GLY A 330 0.10 15.24 10.92
C GLY A 330 0.50 14.23 11.99
N SER A 331 1.14 14.67 13.07
CA SER A 331 1.75 13.82 14.10
C SER A 331 1.44 14.26 15.54
N GLY A 332 1.90 13.49 16.52
CA GLY A 332 1.75 13.80 17.94
C GLY A 332 0.47 13.27 18.59
N ASP A 333 0.33 13.57 19.89
CA ASP A 333 -0.56 12.84 20.80
C ASP A 333 -1.97 13.47 20.87
N SER A 334 -2.92 12.94 20.09
CA SER A 334 -4.35 13.20 20.33
C SER A 334 -4.85 12.34 21.48
N LYS A 335 -5.30 12.98 22.56
CA LYS A 335 -5.79 12.29 23.77
C LYS A 335 -7.07 11.48 23.56
N PHE A 336 -7.75 11.63 22.43
CA PHE A 336 -8.81 10.70 22.03
C PHE A 336 -8.25 9.30 21.78
N CYS A 337 -7.04 9.20 21.22
CA CYS A 337 -6.40 7.92 20.92
C CYS A 337 -6.14 7.08 22.18
N ASP A 338 -5.77 7.74 23.28
CA ASP A 338 -5.48 7.13 24.59
C ASP A 338 -6.71 6.47 25.25
N LEU A 339 -7.94 6.81 24.82
CA LEU A 339 -9.18 6.24 25.38
C LEU A 339 -9.45 4.81 24.90
N PHE A 340 -8.65 4.30 23.95
CA PHE A 340 -8.87 3.06 23.22
C PHE A 340 -7.61 2.17 23.18
N THR A 341 -7.80 0.87 23.31
CA THR A 341 -6.72 -0.13 23.25
C THR A 341 -6.31 -0.42 21.80
N LYS A 342 -5.13 -1.03 21.57
CA LYS A 342 -4.75 -1.48 20.21
C LYS A 342 -5.74 -2.52 19.63
N GLU A 343 -6.51 -3.25 20.45
CA GLU A 343 -7.53 -4.18 19.97
C GLU A 343 -8.83 -3.48 19.57
N ASP A 344 -9.20 -2.42 20.29
CA ASP A 344 -10.27 -1.50 19.88
C ASP A 344 -9.92 -0.91 18.50
N TRP A 345 -8.66 -0.47 18.31
CA TRP A 345 -8.17 0.08 17.04
C TRP A 345 -8.17 -0.93 15.89
N ARG A 346 -7.77 -2.20 16.11
CA ARG A 346 -7.94 -3.26 15.08
C ARG A 346 -9.40 -3.46 14.71
N SER A 347 -10.29 -3.44 15.70
CA SER A 347 -11.73 -3.61 15.49
C SER A 347 -12.33 -2.43 14.73
N TYR A 348 -11.86 -1.21 14.96
CA TYR A 348 -12.21 0.00 14.21
C TYR A 348 -11.68 0.00 12.77
N ASP A 349 -10.42 -0.40 12.55
CA ASP A 349 -9.88 -0.55 11.18
C ASP A 349 -10.70 -1.57 10.37
N TYR A 350 -11.05 -2.69 11.00
CA TYR A 350 -11.89 -3.70 10.35
C TYR A 350 -13.34 -3.22 10.12
N TYR A 351 -13.91 -2.44 11.03
CA TYR A 351 -15.20 -1.74 10.85
C TYR A 351 -15.16 -0.82 9.62
N MET A 352 -14.14 0.02 9.50
CA MET A 352 -13.95 0.93 8.36
C MET A 352 -13.71 0.18 7.05
N THR A 353 -12.99 -0.95 7.12
CA THR A 353 -12.72 -1.84 6.00
C THR A 353 -13.99 -2.54 5.51
N LEU A 354 -14.82 -3.08 6.41
CA LEU A 354 -16.13 -3.64 6.06
C LEU A 354 -17.03 -2.57 5.42
N SER A 355 -17.06 -1.35 5.96
CA SER A 355 -17.90 -0.27 5.40
C SER A 355 -17.48 0.12 3.99
N LYS A 356 -16.18 0.06 3.61
CA LYS A 356 -15.76 0.32 2.22
C LYS A 356 -16.01 -0.91 1.33
N TYR A 357 -15.68 -2.12 1.80
CA TYR A 357 -15.84 -3.36 1.03
C TYR A 357 -17.30 -3.63 0.65
N TYR A 358 -18.23 -3.51 1.60
CA TYR A 358 -19.65 -3.83 1.42
C TYR A 358 -20.51 -2.70 0.85
N LYS A 359 -19.96 -1.49 0.65
CA LYS A 359 -20.65 -0.38 -0.01
C LYS A 359 -20.13 -0.11 -1.41
N TYR A 360 -18.80 -0.03 -1.59
CA TYR A 360 -18.18 0.45 -2.83
C TYR A 360 -17.38 -0.62 -3.57
N GLY A 361 -16.92 -1.67 -2.86
CA GLY A 361 -16.09 -2.74 -3.43
C GLY A 361 -16.84 -4.04 -3.71
N ASN A 362 -16.08 -5.13 -3.85
CA ASN A 362 -16.57 -6.48 -4.17
C ASN A 362 -17.63 -7.06 -3.21
N GLY A 363 -17.85 -6.45 -2.03
CA GLY A 363 -18.94 -6.83 -1.13
C GLY A 363 -20.31 -6.30 -1.54
N ASN A 364 -20.38 -5.32 -2.45
CA ASN A 364 -21.62 -4.82 -3.06
C ASN A 364 -21.72 -5.31 -4.52
N PRO A 365 -22.79 -6.03 -4.93
CA PRO A 365 -23.01 -6.43 -6.33
C PRO A 365 -23.02 -5.28 -7.35
N MET A 366 -23.24 -4.03 -6.90
CA MET A 366 -23.22 -2.81 -7.71
C MET A 366 -22.00 -1.91 -7.40
N GLY A 367 -21.12 -2.30 -6.49
CA GLY A 367 -19.91 -1.55 -6.13
C GLY A 367 -18.91 -1.42 -7.29
N PRO A 368 -18.42 -2.53 -7.87
CA PRO A 368 -17.51 -2.50 -9.02
C PRO A 368 -18.10 -1.75 -10.22
N THR A 369 -19.42 -1.81 -10.42
CA THR A 369 -20.14 -1.12 -11.49
C THR A 369 -19.91 0.40 -11.49
N GLN A 370 -19.69 1.04 -10.34
CA GLN A 370 -19.45 2.50 -10.28
C GLN A 370 -18.06 2.91 -10.80
N GLY A 371 -17.12 1.96 -10.93
CA GLY A 371 -15.78 2.20 -11.46
C GLY A 371 -15.64 2.02 -12.97
N VAL A 372 -16.69 1.52 -13.66
CA VAL A 372 -16.59 1.01 -15.04
C VAL A 372 -16.15 2.07 -16.05
N GLY A 373 -16.77 3.25 -16.06
CA GLY A 373 -16.41 4.32 -16.99
C GLY A 373 -14.95 4.75 -16.88
N TYR A 374 -14.41 4.83 -15.66
CA TYR A 374 -12.99 5.14 -15.45
C TYR A 374 -12.05 4.05 -15.99
N VAL A 375 -12.46 2.78 -15.90
CA VAL A 375 -11.69 1.66 -16.47
C VAL A 375 -11.72 1.71 -18.00
N ASN A 376 -12.84 2.09 -18.60
CA ASN A 376 -12.95 2.26 -20.05
C ASN A 376 -12.15 3.49 -20.55
N GLU A 377 -12.08 4.57 -19.76
CA GLU A 377 -11.13 5.69 -19.97
C GLU A 377 -9.66 5.24 -19.88
N LEU A 378 -9.31 4.39 -18.91
CA LEU A 378 -7.95 3.86 -18.78
C LEU A 378 -7.56 3.00 -19.99
N ILE A 379 -8.46 2.14 -20.46
CA ILE A 379 -8.27 1.32 -21.66
C ILE A 379 -8.05 2.21 -22.90
N ALA A 380 -8.85 3.27 -23.05
CA ALA A 380 -8.71 4.24 -24.13
C ALA A 380 -7.32 4.90 -24.13
N ARG A 381 -6.85 5.38 -22.98
CA ARG A 381 -5.53 5.99 -22.80
C ARG A 381 -4.38 5.01 -23.07
N LEU A 382 -4.42 3.81 -22.49
CA LEU A 382 -3.35 2.79 -22.66
C LEU A 382 -3.21 2.30 -24.10
N THR A 383 -4.33 2.17 -24.82
CA THR A 383 -4.39 1.66 -26.21
C THR A 383 -4.40 2.77 -27.27
N LYS A 384 -4.45 4.04 -26.87
CA LYS A 384 -4.58 5.24 -27.72
C LYS A 384 -5.77 5.18 -28.69
N LYS A 385 -6.92 4.70 -28.20
CA LYS A 385 -8.20 4.58 -28.92
C LYS A 385 -9.28 5.45 -28.26
N PRO A 386 -10.36 5.81 -28.96
CA PRO A 386 -11.51 6.48 -28.35
C PRO A 386 -12.11 5.68 -27.19
N VAL A 387 -12.80 6.37 -26.27
CA VAL A 387 -13.53 5.72 -25.18
C VAL A 387 -14.75 4.97 -25.73
N GLU A 388 -14.91 3.71 -25.34
CA GLU A 388 -16.08 2.86 -25.61
C GLU A 388 -16.78 2.57 -24.28
N ASP A 389 -17.78 3.37 -23.90
CA ASP A 389 -18.52 3.28 -22.64
C ASP A 389 -19.90 3.95 -22.76
N ASP A 390 -20.89 3.43 -22.03
CA ASP A 390 -22.26 3.96 -21.89
C ASP A 390 -22.65 4.08 -20.39
N THR A 391 -21.67 4.25 -19.48
CA THR A 391 -21.86 4.21 -18.02
C THR A 391 -21.71 5.57 -17.34
N THR A 392 -20.53 5.86 -16.76
CA THR A 392 -20.23 7.11 -16.02
C THR A 392 -19.38 8.10 -16.82
N THR A 393 -18.99 7.76 -18.06
CA THR A 393 -18.24 8.65 -18.97
C THR A 393 -19.09 9.79 -19.52
N ASN A 394 -18.42 10.85 -19.98
CA ASN A 394 -19.05 12.01 -20.58
C ASN A 394 -18.58 12.16 -22.02
N SER A 395 -19.33 11.56 -22.94
CA SER A 395 -19.00 11.51 -24.38
C SER A 395 -18.81 12.87 -25.08
N THR A 396 -19.07 14.01 -24.41
CA THR A 396 -18.70 15.35 -24.91
C THR A 396 -17.29 15.77 -24.50
N LEU A 397 -16.85 15.38 -23.29
CA LEU A 397 -15.47 15.58 -22.82
C LEU A 397 -14.54 14.54 -23.47
N ASP A 398 -14.99 13.29 -23.53
CA ASP A 398 -14.16 12.13 -23.84
C ASP A 398 -13.94 11.92 -25.35
N SER A 399 -14.67 12.68 -26.19
CA SER A 399 -14.47 12.75 -27.64
C SER A 399 -13.61 13.95 -28.10
N SER A 400 -13.15 14.80 -27.19
CA SER A 400 -12.39 16.03 -27.50
C SER A 400 -10.95 15.92 -26.98
N PRO A 401 -9.92 16.15 -27.82
CA PRO A 401 -8.52 16.05 -27.38
C PRO A 401 -8.14 17.14 -26.37
N ASP A 402 -8.90 18.24 -26.29
CA ASP A 402 -8.68 19.32 -25.32
C ASP A 402 -9.07 18.90 -23.89
N THR A 403 -9.96 17.91 -23.74
CA THR A 403 -10.51 17.44 -22.45
C THR A 403 -10.24 15.96 -22.17
N PHE A 404 -9.87 15.19 -23.19
CA PHE A 404 -9.44 13.80 -23.08
C PHE A 404 -8.36 13.47 -24.14
N PRO A 405 -7.13 14.00 -24.01
CA PRO A 405 -6.04 13.67 -24.91
C PRO A 405 -5.63 12.20 -24.77
N LEU A 406 -5.27 11.56 -25.88
CA LEU A 406 -4.84 10.15 -25.96
C LEU A 406 -3.33 9.99 -26.26
N ASP A 407 -2.61 11.10 -26.38
CA ASP A 407 -1.22 11.16 -26.87
C ASP A 407 -0.18 11.47 -25.78
N ARG A 408 -0.61 11.87 -24.58
CA ARG A 408 0.28 12.19 -23.45
C ARG A 408 0.96 10.93 -22.89
N ALA A 409 2.17 11.10 -22.37
CA ALA A 409 2.86 10.06 -21.61
C ALA A 409 2.49 10.07 -20.11
N LEU A 410 1.94 11.17 -19.59
CA LEU A 410 1.60 11.34 -18.17
C LEU A 410 0.17 11.85 -17.98
N TYR A 411 -0.50 11.30 -16.96
CA TYR A 411 -1.87 11.67 -16.56
C TYR A 411 -1.99 11.70 -15.02
N ALA A 412 -2.82 12.58 -14.48
CA ALA A 412 -3.19 12.57 -13.06
C ALA A 412 -4.68 12.93 -12.85
N ASP A 413 -5.45 12.00 -12.29
CA ASP A 413 -6.87 12.19 -11.98
C ASP A 413 -7.11 12.23 -10.47
N PHE A 414 -7.91 13.17 -9.98
CA PHE A 414 -8.17 13.38 -8.54
C PHE A 414 -9.63 13.07 -8.17
N SER A 415 -9.81 12.21 -7.16
CA SER A 415 -11.07 11.52 -6.83
C SER A 415 -11.28 11.38 -5.30
N HIS A 416 -12.33 10.65 -4.90
CA HIS A 416 -12.66 10.29 -3.53
C HIS A 416 -12.41 8.79 -3.26
N ASP A 417 -12.30 8.42 -1.99
CA ASP A 417 -12.08 7.04 -1.54
C ASP A 417 -13.16 6.05 -2.00
N ASN A 418 -14.43 6.47 -1.99
CA ASN A 418 -15.56 5.66 -2.46
C ASN A 418 -15.34 5.18 -3.90
N THR A 419 -15.17 6.12 -4.83
CA THR A 419 -15.02 5.83 -6.26
C THR A 419 -13.72 5.09 -6.53
N MET A 420 -12.62 5.41 -5.85
CA MET A 420 -11.36 4.66 -5.97
C MET A 420 -11.52 3.18 -5.59
N VAL A 421 -12.26 2.84 -4.52
CA VAL A 421 -12.55 1.44 -4.18
C VAL A 421 -13.37 0.75 -5.28
N SER A 422 -14.35 1.44 -5.87
CA SER A 422 -15.11 0.91 -7.01
C SER A 422 -14.25 0.71 -8.26
N ILE A 423 -13.34 1.64 -8.57
CA ILE A 423 -12.39 1.55 -9.69
C ILE A 423 -11.43 0.36 -9.50
N PHE A 424 -10.81 0.21 -8.31
CA PHE A 424 -9.93 -0.92 -8.03
C PHE A 424 -10.63 -2.27 -8.11
N SER A 425 -11.94 -2.29 -7.80
CA SER A 425 -12.79 -3.47 -7.93
C SER A 425 -13.16 -3.75 -9.39
N ALA A 426 -13.47 -2.72 -10.18
CA ALA A 426 -13.72 -2.82 -11.62
C ALA A 426 -12.48 -3.27 -12.42
N LEU A 427 -11.29 -2.87 -11.97
CA LEU A 427 -9.98 -3.34 -12.45
C LEU A 427 -9.64 -4.77 -12.00
N GLY A 428 -10.44 -5.38 -11.12
CA GLY A 428 -10.22 -6.73 -10.62
C GLY A 428 -9.04 -6.88 -9.64
N LEU A 429 -8.42 -5.78 -9.18
CA LEU A 429 -7.18 -5.79 -8.37
C LEU A 429 -7.30 -6.54 -7.05
N TYR A 430 -8.53 -6.76 -6.57
CA TYR A 430 -8.85 -7.46 -5.33
C TYR A 430 -9.78 -8.67 -5.54
N ASN A 431 -9.87 -9.23 -6.75
CA ASN A 431 -10.73 -10.38 -7.05
C ASN A 431 -10.39 -11.65 -6.26
N SER A 432 -9.12 -11.81 -5.85
CA SER A 432 -8.66 -12.90 -4.99
C SER A 432 -9.03 -12.70 -3.50
N THR A 433 -9.59 -11.53 -3.16
CA THR A 433 -10.14 -11.24 -1.82
C THR A 433 -11.54 -11.86 -1.69
N GLY A 434 -11.63 -12.98 -0.98
CA GLY A 434 -12.92 -13.57 -0.61
C GLY A 434 -13.77 -12.65 0.28
N MET A 435 -15.08 -12.90 0.31
CA MET A 435 -16.05 -12.10 1.09
C MET A 435 -15.62 -11.93 2.56
N LEU A 436 -15.38 -10.67 2.96
CA LEU A 436 -14.87 -10.35 4.29
C LEU A 436 -15.89 -10.71 5.38
N PRO A 437 -15.55 -11.58 6.35
CA PRO A 437 -16.50 -12.03 7.36
C PRO A 437 -16.97 -10.88 8.26
N LYS A 438 -18.29 -10.81 8.50
CA LYS A 438 -18.93 -9.79 9.37
C LYS A 438 -18.75 -10.07 10.87
N ASP A 439 -18.06 -11.15 11.24
CA ASP A 439 -18.11 -11.76 12.57
C ASP A 439 -16.74 -11.94 13.27
N HIS A 440 -15.64 -11.84 12.53
CA HIS A 440 -14.25 -11.85 13.02
C HIS A 440 -13.33 -11.04 12.07
N ILE A 441 -12.16 -10.63 12.56
CA ILE A 441 -11.19 -9.80 11.82
C ILE A 441 -10.34 -10.65 10.85
N VAL A 442 -10.17 -10.16 9.62
CA VAL A 442 -9.17 -10.65 8.66
C VAL A 442 -8.15 -9.53 8.38
N PRO A 443 -6.86 -9.70 8.73
CA PRO A 443 -5.80 -8.73 8.41
C PRO A 443 -5.57 -8.58 6.91
N ALA A 444 -5.13 -7.40 6.48
CA ALA A 444 -4.92 -7.06 5.07
C ALA A 444 -4.10 -8.11 4.29
N VAL A 445 -3.03 -8.65 4.87
CA VAL A 445 -2.19 -9.70 4.26
C VAL A 445 -3.01 -10.97 3.94
N ARG A 446 -3.91 -11.39 4.82
CA ARG A 446 -4.82 -12.53 4.58
C ARG A 446 -6.03 -12.18 3.71
N ALA A 447 -6.30 -10.90 3.51
CA ALA A 447 -7.25 -10.36 2.54
C ALA A 447 -6.57 -9.95 1.21
N HIS A 448 -5.46 -10.61 0.83
CA HIS A 448 -4.71 -10.36 -0.41
C HIS A 448 -4.25 -8.90 -0.65
N GLY A 449 -4.15 -8.13 0.44
CA GLY A 449 -3.79 -6.71 0.48
C GLY A 449 -4.97 -5.75 0.75
N TYR A 450 -6.21 -6.25 0.85
CA TYR A 450 -7.38 -5.40 1.08
C TYR A 450 -7.53 -5.01 2.57
N SER A 451 -7.31 -3.73 2.87
CA SER A 451 -7.95 -3.04 3.99
C SER A 451 -8.22 -1.59 3.61
N SER A 452 -9.15 -0.91 4.27
CA SER A 452 -9.42 0.51 3.94
C SER A 452 -8.19 1.41 4.18
N ALA A 453 -7.33 1.05 5.13
CA ALA A 453 -6.04 1.71 5.38
C ALA A 453 -4.98 1.44 4.29
N TRP A 454 -4.94 0.24 3.70
CA TRP A 454 -4.00 -0.10 2.61
C TRP A 454 -4.50 0.36 1.23
N VAL A 455 -5.82 0.48 1.06
CA VAL A 455 -6.46 0.72 -0.24
C VAL A 455 -6.76 2.21 -0.45
N VAL A 456 -7.36 2.90 0.51
CA VAL A 456 -7.78 4.32 0.40
C VAL A 456 -7.48 5.14 1.68
N PRO A 457 -6.20 5.27 2.08
CA PRO A 457 -5.77 6.28 3.05
C PRO A 457 -6.03 7.72 2.57
N PHE A 458 -5.82 8.73 3.41
CA PHE A 458 -5.72 10.12 2.94
C PHE A 458 -4.49 10.28 2.03
N ALA A 459 -4.61 11.04 0.94
CA ALA A 459 -3.59 11.11 -0.13
C ALA A 459 -3.20 9.74 -0.74
N ALA A 460 -4.13 8.77 -0.74
CA ALA A 460 -3.97 7.50 -1.45
C ALA A 460 -3.66 7.74 -2.94
N ARG A 461 -2.79 6.91 -3.53
CA ARG A 461 -2.54 6.92 -4.98
C ARG A 461 -2.43 5.52 -5.56
N MET A 462 -3.10 5.32 -6.69
CA MET A 462 -2.78 4.22 -7.62
C MET A 462 -1.93 4.78 -8.76
N TYR A 463 -0.89 4.05 -9.14
CA TYR A 463 -0.18 4.27 -10.38
C TYR A 463 -0.48 3.14 -11.37
N VAL A 464 -0.74 3.49 -12.63
CA VAL A 464 -0.80 2.55 -13.76
C VAL A 464 0.30 2.89 -14.73
N GLU A 465 1.13 1.90 -15.03
CA GLU A 465 2.32 2.02 -15.86
C GLU A 465 2.12 1.23 -17.14
N LYS A 466 2.48 1.79 -18.30
CA LYS A 466 2.83 0.98 -19.46
C LYS A 466 4.34 0.94 -19.60
N LEU A 467 4.88 -0.26 -19.77
CA LEU A 467 6.29 -0.54 -19.95
C LEU A 467 6.50 -1.13 -21.34
N GLU A 468 7.56 -0.71 -22.02
CA GLU A 468 8.11 -1.39 -23.18
C GLU A 468 9.36 -2.15 -22.72
N CYS A 469 9.45 -3.45 -23.01
CA CYS A 469 10.51 -4.31 -22.49
C CYS A 469 11.16 -5.15 -23.60
N GLY A 470 12.47 -5.40 -23.49
CA GLY A 470 13.23 -6.19 -24.46
C GLY A 470 13.52 -5.50 -25.80
N ALA A 471 13.18 -4.21 -25.94
CA ALA A 471 13.40 -3.43 -27.16
C ALA A 471 14.88 -3.41 -27.58
N THR A 472 15.12 -3.48 -28.89
CA THR A 472 16.47 -3.46 -29.49
C THR A 472 16.65 -2.26 -30.42
N LYS A 473 17.68 -2.26 -31.29
CA LYS A 473 17.81 -1.26 -32.36
C LYS A 473 17.12 -1.70 -33.66
N GLU A 474 16.69 -2.95 -33.71
CA GLU A 474 16.18 -3.62 -34.89
C GLU A 474 14.70 -4.05 -34.73
N GLU A 475 14.23 -4.20 -33.49
CA GLU A 475 12.91 -4.73 -33.12
C GLU A 475 12.33 -3.91 -31.93
N GLU A 476 11.05 -3.54 -32.02
CA GLU A 476 10.28 -2.87 -30.94
C GLU A 476 10.07 -3.81 -29.75
N GLY A 477 9.93 -3.27 -28.53
CA GLY A 477 9.73 -4.08 -27.33
C GLY A 477 8.29 -4.57 -27.14
N ASP A 478 8.13 -5.55 -26.27
CA ASP A 478 6.80 -6.02 -25.83
C ASP A 478 6.17 -4.98 -24.88
N GLU A 479 4.90 -4.63 -25.12
CA GLU A 479 4.14 -3.72 -24.23
C GLU A 479 3.46 -4.47 -23.06
N TYR A 480 3.79 -4.04 -21.84
CA TYR A 480 3.25 -4.56 -20.58
C TYR A 480 2.53 -3.48 -19.77
N VAL A 481 1.53 -3.86 -18.99
CA VAL A 481 0.87 -3.00 -17.99
C VAL A 481 1.21 -3.49 -16.58
N ARG A 482 1.56 -2.57 -15.69
CA ARG A 482 1.73 -2.80 -14.24
C ARG A 482 0.87 -1.83 -13.44
N VAL A 483 0.35 -2.27 -12.29
CA VAL A 483 -0.44 -1.43 -11.39
C VAL A 483 0.18 -1.45 -9.99
N LEU A 484 0.28 -0.28 -9.37
CA LEU A 484 0.70 -0.11 -7.98
C LEU A 484 -0.39 0.61 -7.20
N VAL A 485 -0.73 0.16 -5.99
CA VAL A 485 -1.68 0.82 -5.08
C VAL A 485 -0.94 1.17 -3.79
N ASN A 486 -0.81 2.46 -3.51
CA ASN A 486 -0.03 2.99 -2.37
C ASN A 486 1.38 2.38 -2.29
N ASP A 487 2.05 2.38 -3.45
CA ASP A 487 3.38 1.82 -3.74
C ASP A 487 3.47 0.27 -3.75
N ARG A 488 2.45 -0.46 -3.28
CA ARG A 488 2.39 -1.92 -3.40
C ARG A 488 2.12 -2.33 -4.86
N VAL A 489 3.00 -3.14 -5.45
CA VAL A 489 2.77 -3.74 -6.77
C VAL A 489 1.64 -4.76 -6.66
N MET A 490 0.65 -4.67 -7.56
CA MET A 490 -0.46 -5.61 -7.64
C MET A 490 -0.11 -6.73 -8.63
N PRO A 491 -0.18 -8.03 -8.28
CA PRO A 491 0.32 -9.10 -9.16
C PRO A 491 -0.45 -9.34 -10.49
N LEU A 492 -1.56 -8.62 -10.73
CA LEU A 492 -2.38 -8.73 -11.95
C LEU A 492 -2.75 -10.17 -12.37
N GLU A 493 -3.13 -10.99 -11.38
CA GLU A 493 -3.49 -12.41 -11.55
C GLU A 493 -4.57 -12.64 -12.63
N THR A 494 -5.47 -11.68 -12.85
CA THR A 494 -6.60 -11.74 -13.80
C THR A 494 -6.18 -11.75 -15.28
N CYS A 495 -4.98 -11.27 -15.61
CA CYS A 495 -4.39 -11.31 -16.95
C CYS A 495 -3.11 -12.18 -16.99
N GLY A 496 -2.91 -13.04 -16.00
CA GLY A 496 -1.74 -13.93 -15.94
C GLY A 496 -0.42 -13.20 -15.70
N GLY A 497 -0.40 -12.21 -14.79
CA GLY A 497 0.78 -11.41 -14.48
C GLY A 497 2.03 -12.22 -14.10
N ASP A 498 3.20 -11.69 -14.49
CA ASP A 498 4.52 -12.31 -14.30
C ASP A 498 5.16 -11.97 -12.93
N GLU A 499 6.43 -12.36 -12.74
CA GLU A 499 7.18 -12.15 -11.50
C GLU A 499 7.40 -10.66 -11.13
N TYR A 500 7.16 -9.72 -12.05
CA TYR A 500 7.20 -8.28 -11.83
C TYR A 500 5.80 -7.65 -11.63
N GLY A 501 4.75 -8.48 -11.54
CA GLY A 501 3.37 -8.02 -11.35
C GLY A 501 2.78 -7.29 -12.55
N ARG A 502 3.26 -7.63 -13.76
CA ARG A 502 2.81 -7.04 -15.03
C ARG A 502 2.27 -8.13 -15.97
N CYS A 503 1.33 -7.78 -16.83
CA CYS A 503 0.86 -8.63 -17.94
C CYS A 503 0.93 -7.85 -19.26
N ARG A 504 0.80 -8.51 -20.42
CA ARG A 504 0.85 -7.80 -21.72
C ARG A 504 -0.33 -6.85 -21.83
N LEU A 505 -0.19 -5.75 -22.59
CA LEU A 505 -1.27 -4.79 -22.79
C LEU A 505 -2.55 -5.46 -23.33
N GLU A 506 -2.41 -6.40 -24.27
CA GLU A 506 -3.55 -7.12 -24.84
C GLU A 506 -4.26 -8.00 -23.79
N ASP A 507 -3.51 -8.79 -23.02
CA ASP A 507 -4.03 -9.64 -21.93
C ASP A 507 -4.70 -8.79 -20.82
N PHE A 508 -4.10 -7.64 -20.47
CA PHE A 508 -4.68 -6.69 -19.51
C PHE A 508 -6.04 -6.21 -19.98
N VAL A 509 -6.13 -5.67 -21.19
CA VAL A 509 -7.38 -5.16 -21.78
C VAL A 509 -8.39 -6.29 -21.98
N GLU A 510 -7.97 -7.51 -22.33
CA GLU A 510 -8.88 -8.64 -22.42
C GLU A 510 -9.50 -8.99 -21.05
N SER A 511 -8.69 -9.06 -19.99
CA SER A 511 -9.15 -9.38 -18.64
C SER A 511 -10.22 -8.43 -18.10
N LEU A 512 -10.18 -7.15 -18.50
CA LEU A 512 -11.16 -6.10 -18.15
C LEU A 512 -12.52 -6.25 -18.86
N SER A 513 -12.90 -7.48 -19.22
CA SER A 513 -14.18 -7.84 -19.86
C SER A 513 -15.42 -7.38 -19.10
N PHE A 514 -15.38 -7.29 -17.76
CA PHE A 514 -16.47 -6.74 -16.95
C PHE A 514 -16.73 -5.26 -17.28
N ALA A 515 -15.69 -4.43 -17.28
CA ALA A 515 -15.82 -3.00 -17.57
C ALA A 515 -16.21 -2.75 -19.05
N ARG A 516 -15.56 -3.47 -19.98
CA ARG A 516 -15.88 -3.39 -21.42
C ARG A 516 -17.29 -3.87 -21.79
N ALA A 517 -17.99 -4.55 -20.87
CA ALA A 517 -19.38 -4.96 -21.02
C ALA A 517 -20.39 -4.03 -20.30
N GLY A 518 -19.94 -2.90 -19.74
CA GLY A 518 -20.78 -2.00 -18.94
C GLY A 518 -21.05 -2.49 -17.51
N GLY A 519 -20.32 -3.50 -17.03
CA GLY A 519 -20.48 -4.07 -15.70
C GLY A 519 -21.90 -4.59 -15.44
N HIS A 520 -22.61 -3.95 -14.49
CA HIS A 520 -24.04 -4.14 -14.25
C HIS A 520 -24.82 -2.82 -14.34
N TRP A 521 -24.40 -1.90 -15.21
CA TRP A 521 -25.01 -0.59 -15.37
C TRP A 521 -26.47 -0.66 -15.87
N ASP A 522 -26.86 -1.77 -16.51
CA ASP A 522 -28.24 -2.12 -16.85
C ASP A 522 -29.18 -2.07 -15.64
N ARG A 523 -28.65 -2.33 -14.44
CA ARG A 523 -29.40 -2.36 -13.17
C ARG A 523 -29.44 -1.02 -12.46
N CYS A 524 -28.86 0.05 -13.00
CA CYS A 524 -28.87 1.39 -12.38
C CYS A 524 -30.24 2.08 -12.43
N THR A 525 -31.20 1.54 -13.19
CA THR A 525 -32.60 1.99 -13.23
C THR A 525 -33.43 1.42 -12.07
N VAL A 526 -34.43 2.18 -11.61
CA VAL A 526 -35.37 1.84 -10.52
C VAL A 526 -36.72 1.41 -11.08
#